data_AF-A0A3M1CYD8-F1
#
_entry.id   AF-A0A3M1CYD8-F1
#
_cell.length_a   1.000
_cell.length_b   1.000
_cell.length_c   1.000
_cell.angle_alpha   90.00
_cell.angle_beta   90.00
_cell.angle_gamma   90.00
#
_symmetry.space_group_name_H-M   'P 1'
#
loop_
_entity.id
_entity.type
_entity.pdbx_description
1 polymer ?
#
loop_
_entity_poly.entity_id
_entity_poly.type
_entity_poly.pdbx_seq_one_letter_code
_entity_poly.pdbx_strand_id
1 'polypeptide(L)'
;MDVLKTAVHEKLGQLPPAEDYADFLEPILQRYGRRIIGIFMYGSVLSSVTRSSTSFPDFFVITDGYRGVFRSFLHWLLAWPLPPHIYHLSLPDGRNCKYNLVSLRRFRRECSRRAKDIYILGRFGKRVALVYARDGEARKALGQCCFDAMRNVALWTARGAEGDFDGREFTLDCLNLSYRGETRVEAVSKVAKLFEAEKDFYLQIYPGLLEKDPRLHALLEKTGPGSWRPRGGRLALWWRRTRLRWFLKKSRIRGILRWPKFLVTVDNWVDILLAKIERTKGIKIELTPRERRWPLIFGWPYFFRLLRAGAIRSAGDKPPVEPHDDNNRNDSDQ
;
A
#
# COMPACT_ATOMS: atom_id res chain seq x y z
N MET A 1 21.31 13.76 8.51
CA MET A 1 20.48 12.58 8.19
C MET A 1 19.85 11.97 9.44
N ASP A 2 20.53 11.98 10.58
CA ASP A 2 20.04 11.28 11.78
C ASP A 2 18.83 11.94 12.45
N VAL A 3 18.68 13.26 12.34
CA VAL A 3 17.44 13.96 12.74
C VAL A 3 16.21 13.41 12.02
N LEU A 4 16.31 13.17 10.70
CA LEU A 4 15.20 12.62 9.92
C LEU A 4 14.90 11.16 10.29
N LYS A 5 15.93 10.36 10.57
CA LYS A 5 15.74 9.00 11.08
C LYS A 5 15.01 9.02 12.42
N THR A 6 15.42 9.91 13.32
CA THR A 6 14.82 10.07 14.65
C THR A 6 13.34 10.43 14.53
N ALA A 7 13.00 11.39 13.67
CA ALA A 7 11.61 11.75 13.38
C ALA A 7 10.78 10.56 12.86
N VAL A 8 11.35 9.71 11.99
CA VAL A 8 10.68 8.46 11.57
C VAL A 8 10.49 7.51 12.75
N HIS A 9 11.51 7.31 13.58
CA HIS A 9 11.43 6.43 14.76
C HIS A 9 10.38 6.90 15.78
N GLU A 10 10.31 8.19 16.05
CA GLU A 10 9.30 8.80 16.92
C GLU A 10 7.91 8.60 16.33
N LYS A 11 7.73 8.87 15.03
CA LYS A 11 6.44 8.70 14.35
C LYS A 11 5.95 7.26 14.37
N LEU A 12 6.85 6.28 14.26
CA LEU A 12 6.51 4.86 14.38
C LEU A 12 5.97 4.49 15.76
N GLY A 13 6.41 5.19 16.81
CA GLY A 13 5.94 5.00 18.19
C GLY A 13 4.62 5.70 18.51
N GLN A 14 4.11 6.57 17.62
CA GLN A 14 2.80 7.20 17.78
C GLN A 14 1.70 6.22 17.38
N LEU A 15 1.24 5.44 18.36
CA LEU A 15 0.25 4.38 18.18
C LEU A 15 -1.18 4.96 18.10
N PRO A 16 -2.08 4.34 17.31
CA PRO A 16 -3.51 4.60 17.40
C PRO A 16 -4.09 4.06 18.73
N PRO A 17 -5.38 4.31 19.03
CA PRO A 17 -6.06 3.70 20.18
C PRO A 17 -5.87 2.18 20.24
N ALA A 18 -5.66 1.64 21.43
CA ALA A 18 -5.34 0.21 21.62
C ALA A 18 -6.46 -0.73 21.12
N GLU A 19 -7.71 -0.31 21.24
CA GLU A 19 -8.90 -1.00 20.71
C GLU A 19 -8.82 -1.32 19.21
N ASP A 20 -7.98 -0.59 18.46
CA ASP A 20 -7.83 -0.77 17.01
C ASP A 20 -6.90 -1.91 16.63
N TYR A 21 -6.07 -2.40 17.56
CA TYR A 21 -5.06 -3.42 17.24
C TYR A 21 -4.79 -4.48 18.30
N ALA A 22 -4.98 -4.19 19.59
CA ALA A 22 -4.53 -5.05 20.68
C ALA A 22 -5.06 -6.48 20.57
N ASP A 23 -6.38 -6.63 20.36
CA ASP A 23 -7.05 -7.93 20.27
C ASP A 23 -6.62 -8.75 19.04
N PHE A 24 -6.10 -8.10 18.00
CA PHE A 24 -5.56 -8.78 16.82
C PHE A 24 -4.11 -9.21 16.99
N LEU A 25 -3.36 -8.58 17.91
CA LEU A 25 -1.96 -8.96 18.14
C LEU A 25 -1.86 -10.34 18.76
N GLU A 26 -2.71 -10.64 19.73
CA GLU A 26 -2.63 -11.90 20.49
C GLU A 26 -2.74 -13.15 19.59
N PRO A 27 -3.73 -13.30 18.70
CA PRO A 27 -3.79 -14.46 17.79
C PRO A 27 -2.61 -14.53 16.82
N ILE A 28 -2.08 -13.38 16.38
CA ILE A 28 -0.91 -13.33 15.49
C ILE A 28 0.34 -13.79 16.24
N LEU A 29 0.52 -13.32 17.48
CA LEU A 29 1.62 -13.69 18.36
C LEU A 29 1.57 -15.16 18.75
N GLN A 30 0.40 -15.70 19.09
CA GLN A 30 0.21 -17.13 19.37
C GLN A 30 0.54 -17.99 18.16
N ARG A 31 0.15 -17.57 16.95
CA ARG A 31 0.36 -18.34 15.72
C ARG A 31 1.82 -18.47 15.30
N TYR A 32 2.63 -17.42 15.49
CA TYR A 32 4.01 -17.38 14.98
C TYR A 32 5.09 -17.28 16.06
N GLY A 33 4.70 -16.96 17.30
CA GLY A 33 5.56 -16.90 18.49
C GLY A 33 6.78 -15.98 18.30
N ARG A 34 7.92 -16.45 18.81
CA ARG A 34 9.22 -15.73 18.81
C ARG A 34 9.78 -15.41 17.42
N ARG A 35 9.18 -15.96 16.35
CA ARG A 35 9.57 -15.67 14.96
C ARG A 35 9.16 -14.27 14.52
N ILE A 36 8.17 -13.66 15.18
CA ILE A 36 7.77 -12.29 14.87
C ILE A 36 8.84 -11.32 15.36
N ILE A 37 9.36 -10.52 14.44
CA ILE A 37 10.29 -9.42 14.69
C ILE A 37 9.51 -8.15 15.02
N GLY A 38 8.43 -7.88 14.29
CA GLY A 38 7.56 -6.77 14.59
C GLY A 38 6.28 -6.78 13.76
N ILE A 39 5.31 -6.00 14.20
CA ILE A 39 4.01 -5.86 13.56
C ILE A 39 3.77 -4.37 13.36
N PHE A 40 3.50 -3.99 12.11
CA PHE A 40 3.06 -2.66 11.76
C PHE A 40 1.56 -2.64 11.57
N MET A 41 0.92 -1.57 12.02
CA MET A 41 -0.42 -1.21 11.61
C MET A 41 -0.34 -0.11 10.55
N TYR A 42 -1.19 -0.20 9.54
CA TYR A 42 -1.30 0.81 8.48
C TYR A 42 -2.75 0.99 8.03
N GLY A 43 -2.99 2.01 7.19
CA GLY A 43 -4.27 2.18 6.51
C GLY A 43 -5.14 3.25 7.13
N SER A 44 -6.42 3.27 6.73
CA SER A 44 -7.38 4.32 7.08
C SER A 44 -7.69 4.41 8.57
N VAL A 45 -7.42 3.36 9.34
CA VAL A 45 -7.66 3.30 10.78
C VAL A 45 -6.58 4.07 11.58
N LEU A 46 -5.43 4.38 10.98
CA LEU A 46 -4.37 5.15 11.66
C LEU A 46 -4.70 6.63 11.90
N SER A 47 -5.64 7.19 11.14
CA SER A 47 -6.06 8.58 11.29
C SER A 47 -7.57 8.65 11.28
N SER A 48 -8.14 9.38 12.24
CA SER A 48 -9.57 9.68 12.32
C SER A 48 -10.10 10.30 11.03
N VAL A 49 -9.27 11.08 10.33
CA VAL A 49 -9.59 11.77 9.06
C VAL A 49 -9.74 10.79 7.89
N THR A 50 -9.03 9.66 7.92
CA THR A 50 -9.08 8.65 6.85
C THR A 50 -10.05 7.51 7.14
N ARG A 51 -10.58 7.45 8.37
CA ARG A 51 -11.42 6.37 8.88
C ARG A 51 -12.79 6.39 8.19
N SER A 52 -13.28 5.23 7.80
CA SER A 52 -14.62 5.03 7.25
C SER A 52 -15.28 3.84 7.97
N SER A 53 -16.61 3.84 8.05
CA SER A 53 -17.44 2.78 8.66
C SER A 53 -17.22 1.38 8.07
N THR A 54 -16.52 1.27 6.94
CA THR A 54 -16.16 0.00 6.28
C THR A 54 -14.66 -0.35 6.37
N SER A 55 -13.86 0.46 7.08
CA SER A 55 -12.42 0.24 7.20
C SER A 55 -12.09 -0.90 8.15
N PHE A 56 -11.31 -1.87 7.69
CA PHE A 56 -10.76 -2.94 8.52
C PHE A 56 -9.30 -2.65 8.88
N PRO A 57 -8.83 -3.03 10.09
CA PRO A 57 -7.42 -2.94 10.45
C PRO A 57 -6.55 -3.77 9.51
N ASP A 58 -5.43 -3.16 9.12
CA ASP A 58 -4.51 -3.63 8.10
C ASP A 58 -3.11 -3.72 8.74
N PHE A 59 -2.56 -4.93 8.82
CA PHE A 59 -1.27 -5.19 9.47
C PHE A 59 -0.19 -5.65 8.51
N PHE A 60 1.07 -5.41 8.88
CA PHE A 60 2.25 -5.96 8.25
C PHE A 60 3.07 -6.70 9.31
N VAL A 61 3.11 -8.03 9.22
CA VAL A 61 3.82 -8.91 10.16
C VAL A 61 5.19 -9.23 9.57
N ILE A 62 6.23 -8.84 10.29
CA ILE A 62 7.62 -9.11 9.92
C ILE A 62 8.13 -10.29 10.73
N THR A 63 8.62 -11.33 10.06
CA THR A 63 9.20 -12.53 10.69
C THR A 63 10.71 -12.62 10.48
N ASP A 64 11.40 -13.41 11.28
CA ASP A 64 12.84 -13.71 11.12
C ASP A 64 13.15 -14.47 9.82
N GLY A 65 12.18 -15.21 9.30
CA GLY A 65 12.24 -16.00 8.09
C GLY A 65 10.89 -16.63 7.74
N TYR A 66 10.92 -17.56 6.79
CA TYR A 66 9.72 -18.29 6.35
C TYR A 66 9.69 -19.75 6.81
N ARG A 67 10.79 -20.23 7.42
CA ARG A 67 10.85 -21.58 7.98
C ARG A 67 9.84 -21.68 9.13
N GLY A 68 9.00 -22.72 9.13
CA GLY A 68 7.95 -22.91 10.14
C GLY A 68 6.78 -21.90 10.09
N VAL A 69 6.75 -21.00 9.09
CA VAL A 69 5.63 -20.07 8.87
C VAL A 69 4.61 -20.67 7.88
N PHE A 70 5.09 -21.42 6.88
CA PHE A 70 4.24 -22.15 5.95
C PHE A 70 4.07 -23.59 6.41
N ARG A 71 2.82 -24.09 6.39
CA ARG A 71 2.48 -25.47 6.77
C ARG A 71 2.98 -26.52 5.78
N SER A 72 3.31 -26.14 4.54
CA SER A 72 3.85 -27.06 3.53
C SER A 72 4.94 -26.44 2.65
N PHE A 73 5.83 -27.29 2.13
CA PHE A 73 6.93 -26.91 1.24
C PHE A 73 6.42 -26.33 -0.10
N LEU A 74 5.30 -26.86 -0.60
CA LEU A 74 4.67 -26.39 -1.84
C LEU A 74 4.11 -24.95 -1.68
N HIS A 75 3.55 -24.62 -0.52
CA HIS A 75 3.14 -23.26 -0.19
C HIS A 75 4.34 -22.33 -0.13
N TRP A 76 5.47 -22.77 0.42
CA TRP A 76 6.70 -21.97 0.40
C TRP A 76 7.21 -21.71 -1.02
N LEU A 77 7.24 -22.73 -1.88
CA LEU A 77 7.75 -22.65 -3.26
C LEU A 77 6.90 -21.71 -4.14
N LEU A 78 5.57 -21.90 -4.15
CA LEU A 78 4.64 -21.07 -4.93
C LEU A 78 4.58 -19.63 -4.43
N ALA A 79 4.89 -19.42 -3.16
CA ALA A 79 4.70 -18.15 -2.52
C ALA A 79 6.00 -17.32 -2.39
N TRP A 80 7.17 -17.91 -2.64
CA TRP A 80 8.48 -17.27 -2.68
C TRP A 80 8.66 -16.10 -3.68
N PRO A 81 8.15 -16.16 -4.95
CA PRO A 81 8.49 -15.16 -5.96
C PRO A 81 7.80 -13.79 -5.77
N LEU A 82 6.62 -13.78 -5.13
CA LEU A 82 5.71 -12.63 -5.05
C LEU A 82 5.20 -12.38 -3.61
N PRO A 83 6.05 -11.91 -2.68
CA PRO A 83 5.57 -11.41 -1.39
C PRO A 83 4.85 -10.05 -1.57
N PRO A 84 4.05 -9.61 -0.57
CA PRO A 84 3.75 -10.28 0.71
C PRO A 84 2.65 -11.35 0.63
N HIS A 85 2.44 -12.09 1.72
CA HIS A 85 1.38 -13.09 1.87
C HIS A 85 0.24 -12.47 2.66
N ILE A 86 -0.95 -12.43 2.07
CA ILE A 86 -2.10 -11.82 2.69
C ILE A 86 -2.89 -12.90 3.43
N TYR A 87 -3.16 -12.65 4.70
CA TYR A 87 -4.02 -13.46 5.54
C TYR A 87 -5.18 -12.63 6.05
N HIS A 88 -6.30 -13.29 6.31
CA HIS A 88 -7.46 -12.75 6.98
C HIS A 88 -7.57 -13.38 8.35
N LEU A 89 -7.85 -12.57 9.36
CA LEU A 89 -8.08 -13.00 10.73
C LEU A 89 -9.43 -12.43 11.16
N SER A 90 -10.29 -13.31 11.66
CA SER A 90 -11.60 -12.97 12.21
C SER A 90 -11.57 -13.28 13.71
N LEU A 91 -11.94 -12.30 14.53
CA LEU A 91 -12.13 -12.49 15.97
C LEU A 91 -13.52 -13.08 16.24
N PRO A 92 -13.74 -13.71 17.42
CA PRO A 92 -15.03 -14.31 17.78
C PRO A 92 -16.20 -13.33 17.80
N ASP A 93 -15.94 -12.04 18.02
CA ASP A 93 -16.92 -10.96 18.04
C ASP A 93 -17.28 -10.41 16.64
N GLY A 94 -16.80 -11.05 15.56
CA GLY A 94 -17.08 -10.67 14.18
C GLY A 94 -16.18 -9.56 13.63
N ARG A 95 -15.27 -8.98 14.43
CA ARG A 95 -14.26 -8.04 13.91
C ARG A 95 -13.27 -8.77 13.02
N ASN A 96 -12.87 -8.12 11.92
CA ASN A 96 -11.97 -8.70 10.93
C ASN A 96 -10.75 -7.83 10.72
N CYS A 97 -9.58 -8.44 10.55
CA CYS A 97 -8.40 -7.75 10.07
C CYS A 97 -7.72 -8.51 8.93
N LYS A 98 -6.88 -7.78 8.21
CA LYS A 98 -6.02 -8.31 7.17
C LYS A 98 -4.58 -8.10 7.57
N TYR A 99 -3.73 -9.10 7.40
CA TYR A 99 -2.30 -8.92 7.62
C TYR A 99 -1.44 -9.45 6.48
N ASN A 100 -0.37 -8.73 6.20
CA ASN A 100 0.64 -9.06 5.20
C ASN A 100 1.86 -9.64 5.91
N LEU A 101 2.24 -10.87 5.61
CA LEU A 101 3.43 -11.49 6.19
C LEU A 101 4.64 -11.39 5.25
N VAL A 102 5.79 -11.01 5.79
CA VAL A 102 7.08 -10.98 5.08
C VAL A 102 8.24 -11.25 6.03
N SER A 103 9.33 -11.84 5.54
CA SER A 103 10.56 -11.94 6.34
C SER A 103 11.33 -10.61 6.40
N LEU A 104 12.08 -10.38 7.48
CA LEU A 104 12.92 -9.19 7.65
C LEU A 104 13.93 -9.02 6.52
N ARG A 105 14.55 -10.12 6.05
CA ARG A 105 15.47 -10.09 4.90
C ARG A 105 14.79 -9.56 3.64
N ARG A 106 13.55 -9.97 3.39
CA ARG A 106 12.78 -9.51 2.22
C ARG A 106 12.31 -8.08 2.43
N PHE A 107 11.84 -7.74 3.62
CA PHE A 107 11.41 -6.40 3.98
C PHE A 107 12.52 -5.37 3.75
N ARG A 108 13.72 -5.61 4.31
CA ARG A 108 14.94 -4.81 4.06
C ARG A 108 15.22 -4.61 2.58
N ARG A 109 15.07 -5.68 1.77
CA ARG A 109 15.27 -5.59 0.31
C ARG A 109 14.24 -4.69 -0.35
N GLU A 110 12.95 -4.88 -0.03
CA GLU A 110 11.86 -4.11 -0.66
C GLU A 110 11.78 -2.66 -0.18
N CYS A 111 12.36 -2.33 0.98
CA CYS A 111 12.57 -0.95 1.42
C CYS A 111 13.83 -0.28 0.82
N SER A 112 14.63 -1.02 0.07
CA SER A 112 15.91 -0.54 -0.47
C SER A 112 15.87 -0.25 -1.98
N ARG A 113 16.99 0.23 -2.53
CA ARG A 113 17.20 0.34 -3.99
C ARG A 113 17.00 -0.97 -4.78
N ARG A 114 17.02 -2.13 -4.09
CA ARG A 114 16.81 -3.46 -4.66
C ARG A 114 15.33 -3.89 -4.67
N ALA A 115 14.42 -2.97 -4.33
CA ALA A 115 12.98 -3.20 -4.41
C ALA A 115 12.59 -3.69 -5.81
N LYS A 116 11.74 -4.71 -5.86
CA LYS A 116 11.28 -5.30 -7.12
C LYS A 116 10.01 -4.65 -7.66
N ASP A 117 9.27 -3.94 -6.79
CA ASP A 117 8.02 -3.26 -7.08
C ASP A 117 7.75 -2.16 -6.04
N ILE A 118 6.70 -1.33 -6.25
CA ILE A 118 6.37 -0.20 -5.36
C ILE A 118 5.49 -0.63 -4.16
N TYR A 119 5.10 -1.90 -4.02
CA TYR A 119 4.04 -2.27 -3.07
C TYR A 119 4.45 -2.04 -1.61
N ILE A 120 5.53 -2.70 -1.17
CA ILE A 120 6.08 -2.49 0.18
C ILE A 120 6.74 -1.11 0.26
N LEU A 121 7.52 -0.75 -0.77
CA LEU A 121 8.24 0.50 -0.80
C LEU A 121 7.32 1.73 -0.65
N GLY A 122 6.23 1.77 -1.40
CA GLY A 122 5.22 2.83 -1.37
C GLY A 122 4.33 2.79 -0.14
N ARG A 123 4.08 1.62 0.45
CA ARG A 123 3.39 1.51 1.74
C ARG A 123 4.22 2.12 2.87
N PHE A 124 5.50 1.79 2.93
CA PHE A 124 6.41 2.24 3.98
C PHE A 124 7.09 3.58 3.67
N GLY A 125 6.79 4.18 2.51
CA GLY A 125 7.01 5.61 2.23
C GLY A 125 5.96 6.52 2.88
N LYS A 126 5.04 5.98 3.69
CA LYS A 126 3.93 6.69 4.33
C LYS A 126 3.96 6.43 5.83
N ARG A 127 3.12 7.15 6.59
CA ARG A 127 2.92 6.89 8.01
C ARG A 127 2.45 5.44 8.22
N VAL A 128 3.14 4.75 9.11
CA VAL A 128 2.78 3.45 9.67
C VAL A 128 3.05 3.50 11.18
N ALA A 129 2.35 2.67 11.98
CA ALA A 129 2.62 2.55 13.41
C ALA A 129 3.26 1.20 13.70
N LEU A 130 4.31 1.17 14.51
CA LEU A 130 4.96 -0.07 14.96
C LEU A 130 4.33 -0.53 16.27
N VAL A 131 3.23 -1.26 16.18
CA VAL A 131 2.41 -1.71 17.32
C VAL A 131 3.06 -2.84 18.14
N TYR A 132 4.01 -3.57 17.55
CA TYR A 132 4.78 -4.58 18.25
C TYR A 132 6.21 -4.66 17.69
N ALA A 133 7.19 -4.79 18.56
CA ALA A 133 8.56 -5.16 18.22
C ALA A 133 9.07 -6.15 19.27
N ARG A 134 9.75 -7.20 18.83
CA ARG A 134 10.22 -8.27 19.71
C ARG A 134 11.21 -7.77 20.77
N ASP A 135 12.10 -6.87 20.36
CA ASP A 135 13.20 -6.35 21.18
C ASP A 135 13.67 -4.99 20.64
N GLY A 136 14.60 -4.35 21.34
CA GLY A 136 15.15 -3.04 20.95
C GLY A 136 15.91 -3.06 19.63
N GLU A 137 16.58 -4.18 19.30
CA GLU A 137 17.29 -4.33 18.02
C GLU A 137 16.33 -4.45 16.84
N ALA A 138 15.24 -5.22 17.02
CA ALA A 138 14.16 -5.34 16.07
C ALA A 138 13.53 -3.97 15.79
N ARG A 139 13.24 -3.19 16.84
CA ARG A 139 12.71 -1.82 16.69
C ARG A 139 13.65 -0.92 15.87
N LYS A 140 14.96 -0.94 16.18
CA LYS A 140 15.97 -0.18 15.42
C LYS A 140 16.03 -0.62 13.96
N ALA A 141 16.11 -1.93 13.71
CA ALA A 141 16.19 -2.50 12.37
C ALA A 141 14.95 -2.19 11.52
N LEU A 142 13.76 -2.27 12.12
CA LEU A 142 12.49 -1.99 11.47
C LEU A 142 12.35 -0.49 11.14
N GLY A 143 12.69 0.40 12.07
CA GLY A 143 12.65 1.84 11.80
C GLY A 143 13.66 2.27 10.73
N GLN A 144 14.84 1.65 10.69
CA GLN A 144 15.80 1.86 9.60
C GLN A 144 15.21 1.44 8.24
N CYS A 145 14.44 0.35 8.18
CA CYS A 145 13.75 -0.06 6.95
C CYS A 145 12.67 0.95 6.52
N CYS A 146 11.91 1.51 7.47
CA CYS A 146 10.93 2.56 7.17
C CYS A 146 11.61 3.82 6.61
N PHE A 147 12.69 4.26 7.24
CA PHE A 147 13.47 5.40 6.75
C PHE A 147 14.06 5.14 5.36
N ASP A 148 14.63 3.96 5.14
CA ASP A 148 15.15 3.57 3.83
C ASP A 148 14.03 3.52 2.77
N ALA A 149 12.82 3.10 3.13
CA ALA A 149 11.68 3.11 2.22
C ALA A 149 11.34 4.55 1.78
N MET A 150 11.17 5.48 2.72
CA MET A 150 10.90 6.90 2.42
C MET A 150 12.00 7.51 1.54
N ARG A 151 13.27 7.25 1.88
CA ARG A 151 14.43 7.69 1.09
C ARG A 151 14.40 7.13 -0.33
N ASN A 152 14.10 5.85 -0.49
CA ASN A 152 14.08 5.22 -1.82
C ASN A 152 12.84 5.62 -2.63
N VAL A 153 11.70 5.91 -1.99
CA VAL A 153 10.54 6.55 -2.65
C VAL A 153 10.96 7.90 -3.22
N ALA A 154 11.57 8.78 -2.42
CA ALA A 154 12.06 10.08 -2.89
C ALA A 154 13.00 9.95 -4.09
N LEU A 155 13.93 8.98 -4.08
CA LEU A 155 14.82 8.72 -5.21
C LEU A 155 14.08 8.24 -6.47
N TRP A 156 12.99 7.47 -6.33
CA TRP A 156 12.18 7.08 -7.48
C TRP A 156 11.33 8.25 -8.00
N THR A 157 10.81 9.09 -7.12
CA THR A 157 10.11 10.32 -7.46
C THR A 157 11.01 11.26 -8.25
N ALA A 158 12.22 11.53 -7.75
CA ALA A 158 13.21 12.39 -8.41
C ALA A 158 13.58 11.93 -9.84
N ARG A 159 13.50 10.63 -10.14
CA ARG A 159 13.74 10.11 -11.50
C ARG A 159 12.64 10.47 -12.49
N GLY A 160 11.44 10.76 -11.99
CA GLY A 160 10.26 11.13 -12.76
C GLY A 160 9.93 12.62 -12.71
N ALA A 161 10.69 13.43 -11.97
CA ALA A 161 10.44 14.86 -11.82
C ALA A 161 10.62 15.60 -13.16
N GLU A 162 9.79 16.63 -13.36
CA GLU A 162 9.77 17.47 -14.54
C GLU A 162 9.57 18.92 -14.12
N GLY A 163 10.26 19.86 -14.78
CA GLY A 163 10.18 21.28 -14.42
C GLY A 163 10.76 21.59 -13.05
N ASP A 164 10.51 22.82 -12.61
CA ASP A 164 10.83 23.29 -11.27
C ASP A 164 9.70 22.89 -10.33
N PHE A 165 10.04 22.55 -9.08
CA PHE A 165 9.08 22.17 -8.05
C PHE A 165 9.57 22.57 -6.67
N ASP A 166 8.62 22.73 -5.74
CA ASP A 166 8.92 22.98 -4.34
C ASP A 166 8.91 21.70 -3.48
N GLY A 167 9.27 21.84 -2.20
CA GLY A 167 9.28 20.72 -1.25
C GLY A 167 7.90 20.09 -1.02
N ARG A 168 6.81 20.87 -1.11
CA ARG A 168 5.44 20.38 -0.92
C ARG A 168 4.98 19.56 -2.11
N GLU A 169 5.20 20.06 -3.33
CA GLU A 169 4.91 19.36 -4.58
C GLU A 169 5.67 18.03 -4.64
N PHE A 170 6.97 18.06 -4.33
CA PHE A 170 7.78 16.84 -4.26
C PHE A 170 7.26 15.83 -3.24
N THR A 171 6.77 16.31 -2.09
CA THR A 171 6.17 15.48 -1.05
C THR A 171 4.90 14.79 -1.56
N LEU A 172 4.00 15.53 -2.20
CA LEU A 172 2.79 14.98 -2.79
C LEU A 172 3.10 13.94 -3.87
N ASP A 173 4.11 14.20 -4.71
CA ASP A 173 4.57 13.25 -5.72
C ASP A 173 5.13 11.96 -5.12
N CYS A 174 5.86 12.05 -3.99
CA CYS A 174 6.31 10.88 -3.25
C CYS A 174 5.15 10.03 -2.74
N LEU A 175 4.12 10.66 -2.17
CA LEU A 175 2.93 9.97 -1.68
C LEU A 175 2.11 9.37 -2.83
N ASN A 176 2.10 10.04 -3.99
CA ASN A 176 1.37 9.64 -5.18
C ASN A 176 2.08 8.50 -5.96
N LEU A 177 3.39 8.33 -5.80
CA LEU A 177 4.19 7.35 -6.54
C LEU A 177 3.63 5.92 -6.43
N SER A 178 3.14 5.52 -5.25
CA SER A 178 2.55 4.20 -5.04
C SER A 178 1.28 3.99 -5.85
N TYR A 179 0.47 5.03 -6.04
CA TYR A 179 -0.78 4.97 -6.79
C TYR A 179 -0.53 4.81 -8.29
N ARG A 180 0.55 5.41 -8.80
CA ARG A 180 0.97 5.21 -10.20
C ARG A 180 1.38 3.77 -10.50
N GLY A 181 1.86 3.01 -9.51
CA GLY A 181 2.37 1.64 -9.68
C GLY A 181 1.42 0.53 -9.22
N GLU A 182 0.26 0.85 -8.67
CA GLU A 182 -0.80 -0.09 -8.27
C GLU A 182 -2.01 0.07 -9.18
N THR A 183 -2.70 -1.03 -9.52
CA THR A 183 -3.96 -1.01 -10.30
C THR A 183 -5.18 -0.63 -9.46
N ARG A 184 -4.97 0.14 -8.39
CA ARG A 184 -6.04 0.55 -7.48
C ARG A 184 -6.79 1.73 -8.06
N VAL A 185 -8.09 1.55 -8.28
CA VAL A 185 -9.05 2.63 -8.53
C VAL A 185 -9.34 3.33 -7.20
N GLU A 186 -8.32 3.93 -6.58
CA GLU A 186 -8.53 4.80 -5.41
C GLU A 186 -8.59 6.25 -5.90
N ALA A 187 -9.59 7.01 -5.45
CA ALA A 187 -9.82 8.38 -5.86
C ALA A 187 -8.62 9.28 -5.54
N VAL A 188 -8.30 10.20 -6.45
CA VAL A 188 -7.26 11.24 -6.32
C VAL A 188 -7.35 11.98 -4.97
N SER A 189 -8.55 12.10 -4.41
CA SER A 189 -8.84 12.73 -3.11
C SER A 189 -8.19 12.05 -1.90
N LYS A 190 -7.76 10.78 -1.99
CA LYS A 190 -7.19 10.05 -0.84
C LYS A 190 -5.76 10.47 -0.52
N VAL A 191 -4.98 10.90 -1.51
CA VAL A 191 -3.61 11.40 -1.29
C VAL A 191 -3.64 12.72 -0.53
N ALA A 192 -4.52 13.64 -0.93
CA ALA A 192 -4.70 14.93 -0.25
C ALA A 192 -5.11 14.72 1.22
N LYS A 193 -6.11 13.87 1.49
CA LYS A 193 -6.52 13.55 2.87
C LYS A 193 -5.40 12.93 3.71
N LEU A 194 -4.61 12.02 3.13
CA LEU A 194 -3.47 11.43 3.81
C LEU A 194 -2.39 12.46 4.12
N PHE A 195 -2.12 13.36 3.16
CA PHE A 195 -1.15 14.43 3.33
C PHE A 195 -1.59 15.38 4.44
N GLU A 196 -2.84 15.88 4.41
CA GLU A 196 -3.35 16.81 5.42
C GLU A 196 -3.37 16.20 6.83
N ALA A 197 -3.69 14.91 6.96
CA ALA A 197 -3.68 14.23 8.26
C ALA A 197 -2.30 14.18 8.94
N GLU A 198 -1.21 14.23 8.17
CA GLU A 198 0.17 14.02 8.66
C GLU A 198 1.16 14.99 8.04
N LYS A 199 0.69 16.20 7.73
CA LYS A 199 1.41 17.19 6.92
C LYS A 199 2.79 17.52 7.50
N ASP A 200 2.85 17.79 8.79
CA ASP A 200 4.10 18.18 9.46
C ASP A 200 5.15 17.08 9.37
N PHE A 201 4.74 15.83 9.55
CA PHE A 201 5.62 14.68 9.40
C PHE A 201 6.17 14.57 7.97
N TYR A 202 5.32 14.69 6.96
CA TYR A 202 5.77 14.56 5.58
C TYR A 202 6.63 15.74 5.12
N LEU A 203 6.28 16.97 5.50
CA LEU A 203 7.04 18.19 5.21
C LEU A 203 8.36 18.27 5.99
N GLN A 204 8.49 17.58 7.11
CA GLN A 204 9.76 17.40 7.78
C GLN A 204 10.65 16.39 7.03
N ILE A 205 10.09 15.25 6.59
CA ILE A 205 10.87 14.15 6.01
C ILE A 205 11.30 14.42 4.57
N TYR A 206 10.37 14.70 3.66
CA TYR A 206 10.68 14.72 2.21
C TYR A 206 11.48 15.96 1.79
N PRO A 207 11.11 17.19 2.18
CA PRO A 207 11.97 18.36 2.03
C PRO A 207 13.31 18.21 2.75
N GLY A 208 13.31 17.62 3.96
CA GLY A 208 14.54 17.31 4.68
C GLY A 208 15.48 16.37 3.90
N LEU A 209 14.92 15.38 3.18
CA LEU A 209 15.68 14.49 2.30
C LEU A 209 16.22 15.25 1.07
N LEU A 210 15.44 16.15 0.46
CA LEU A 210 15.92 17.01 -0.64
C LEU A 210 17.15 17.81 -0.21
N GLU A 211 17.15 18.37 1.00
CA GLU A 211 18.27 19.17 1.50
C GLU A 211 19.50 18.32 1.92
N LYS A 212 19.29 17.10 2.43
CA LYS A 212 20.36 16.33 3.13
C LYS A 212 20.84 15.06 2.41
N ASP A 213 20.13 14.55 1.40
CA ASP A 213 20.53 13.31 0.73
C ASP A 213 21.38 13.57 -0.54
N PRO A 214 22.68 13.24 -0.53
CA PRO A 214 23.54 13.46 -1.70
C PRO A 214 23.10 12.67 -2.94
N ARG A 215 22.33 11.58 -2.75
CA ARG A 215 21.79 10.82 -3.89
C ARG A 215 20.65 11.57 -4.60
N LEU A 216 19.93 12.43 -3.89
CA LEU A 216 18.94 13.32 -4.49
C LEU A 216 19.65 14.47 -5.20
N HIS A 217 20.72 15.04 -4.65
CA HIS A 217 21.55 16.07 -5.30
C HIS A 217 22.26 15.61 -6.58
N ALA A 218 22.48 14.29 -6.73
CA ALA A 218 22.96 13.72 -7.99
C ALA A 218 21.88 13.71 -9.10
N LEU A 219 20.60 13.80 -8.71
CA LEU A 219 19.45 13.76 -9.61
C LEU A 219 18.79 15.11 -9.81
N LEU A 220 18.90 15.99 -8.81
CA LEU A 220 18.21 17.26 -8.69
C LEU A 220 19.21 18.37 -8.37
N GLU A 221 18.94 19.58 -8.83
CA GLU A 221 19.69 20.77 -8.47
C GLU A 221 18.77 21.84 -7.89
N LYS A 222 19.29 22.61 -6.95
CA LYS A 222 18.57 23.69 -6.28
C LYS A 222 18.66 24.95 -7.13
N THR A 223 17.53 25.51 -7.53
CA THR A 223 17.42 26.68 -8.42
C THR A 223 17.17 27.97 -7.65
N GLY A 224 16.69 27.87 -6.42
CA GLY A 224 16.43 28.99 -5.53
C GLY A 224 16.04 28.55 -4.12
N PRO A 225 15.61 29.48 -3.26
CA PRO A 225 15.10 29.15 -1.93
C PRO A 225 13.92 28.18 -2.03
N GLY A 226 14.11 26.92 -1.60
CA GLY A 226 13.06 25.89 -1.60
C GLY A 226 12.66 25.33 -2.96
N SER A 227 13.25 25.81 -4.07
CA SER A 227 12.94 25.36 -5.43
C SER A 227 14.03 24.44 -5.99
N TRP A 228 13.59 23.37 -6.66
CA TRP A 228 14.43 22.30 -7.18
C TRP A 228 14.03 21.94 -8.61
N ARG A 229 14.99 21.47 -9.40
CA ARG A 229 14.72 20.94 -10.74
C ARG A 229 15.55 19.70 -11.07
N PRO A 230 15.15 18.87 -12.04
CA PRO A 230 15.93 17.73 -12.49
C PRO A 230 17.28 18.16 -13.09
N ARG A 231 18.38 17.58 -12.61
CA ARG A 231 19.72 17.83 -13.12
C ARG A 231 20.05 16.96 -14.33
N GLY A 232 20.67 17.55 -15.34
CA GLY A 232 21.27 16.86 -16.49
C GLY A 232 20.52 17.07 -17.81
N GLY A 233 21.16 16.68 -18.92
CA GLY A 233 20.60 16.86 -20.26
C GLY A 233 19.42 15.95 -20.58
N ARG A 234 18.75 16.24 -21.70
CA ARG A 234 17.53 15.54 -22.17
C ARG A 234 17.66 14.01 -22.17
N LEU A 235 18.80 13.49 -22.62
CA LEU A 235 19.06 12.05 -22.68
C LEU A 235 19.11 11.41 -21.27
N ALA A 236 19.80 12.04 -20.32
CA ALA A 236 19.89 11.54 -18.95
C ALA A 236 18.52 11.52 -18.26
N LEU A 237 17.73 12.58 -18.47
CA LEU A 237 16.35 12.66 -17.96
C LEU A 237 15.47 11.58 -18.60
N TRP A 238 15.57 11.36 -19.91
CA TRP A 238 14.84 10.32 -20.61
C TRP A 238 15.15 8.93 -20.04
N TRP A 239 16.43 8.57 -19.85
CA TRP A 239 16.82 7.28 -19.26
C TRP A 239 16.26 7.08 -17.84
N ARG A 240 16.30 8.12 -17.00
CA ARG A 240 15.76 8.09 -15.64
C ARG A 240 14.25 7.85 -15.64
N ARG A 241 13.52 8.56 -16.50
CA ARG A 241 12.07 8.41 -16.69
C ARG A 241 11.73 7.03 -17.23
N THR A 242 12.46 6.51 -18.22
CA THR A 242 12.27 5.16 -18.75
C THR A 242 12.48 4.10 -17.67
N ARG A 243 13.50 4.26 -16.82
CA ARG A 243 13.74 3.36 -15.68
C ARG A 243 12.58 3.39 -14.67
N LEU A 244 12.05 4.57 -14.36
CA LEU A 244 10.87 4.70 -13.51
C LEU A 244 9.64 4.04 -14.14
N ARG A 245 9.36 4.31 -15.42
CA ARG A 245 8.25 3.72 -16.17
C ARG A 245 8.33 2.19 -16.15
N TRP A 246 9.51 1.62 -16.38
CA TRP A 246 9.72 0.18 -16.33
C TRP A 246 9.53 -0.40 -14.93
N PHE A 247 10.03 0.28 -13.90
CA PHE A 247 9.81 -0.10 -12.50
C PHE A 247 8.32 -0.12 -12.14
N LEU A 248 7.57 0.93 -12.51
CA LEU A 248 6.12 1.00 -12.27
C LEU A 248 5.35 -0.04 -13.09
N LYS A 249 5.72 -0.26 -14.37
CA LYS A 249 5.14 -1.32 -15.21
C LYS A 249 5.33 -2.70 -14.58
N LYS A 250 6.57 -3.01 -14.16
CA LYS A 250 6.90 -4.24 -13.44
C LYS A 250 6.11 -4.35 -12.14
N SER A 251 5.91 -3.26 -11.43
CA SER A 251 5.09 -3.23 -10.22
C SER A 251 3.63 -3.61 -10.49
N ARG A 252 3.02 -3.04 -11.53
CA ARG A 252 1.64 -3.36 -11.94
C ARG A 252 1.50 -4.83 -12.32
N ILE A 253 2.41 -5.36 -13.13
CA ILE A 253 2.44 -6.78 -13.51
C ILE A 253 2.54 -7.66 -12.27
N ARG A 254 3.46 -7.35 -11.35
CA ARG A 254 3.61 -8.08 -10.08
C ARG A 254 2.38 -7.97 -9.19
N GLY A 255 1.68 -6.84 -9.22
CA GLY A 255 0.38 -6.65 -8.57
C GLY A 255 -0.67 -7.63 -9.09
N ILE A 256 -0.80 -7.73 -10.41
CA ILE A 256 -1.73 -8.66 -11.06
C ILE A 256 -1.35 -10.11 -10.74
N LEU A 257 -0.07 -10.47 -10.85
CA LEU A 257 0.41 -11.83 -10.56
C LEU A 257 0.27 -12.25 -9.09
N ARG A 258 0.11 -11.31 -8.14
CA ARG A 258 -0.21 -11.65 -6.75
C ARG A 258 -1.66 -12.16 -6.59
N TRP A 259 -2.57 -11.83 -7.51
CA TRP A 259 -3.98 -12.20 -7.40
C TRP A 259 -4.21 -13.71 -7.58
N PRO A 260 -3.65 -14.39 -8.60
CA PRO A 260 -3.72 -15.85 -8.70
C PRO A 260 -3.11 -16.57 -7.49
N LYS A 261 -2.01 -16.04 -6.93
CA LYS A 261 -1.38 -16.58 -5.73
C LYS A 261 -2.32 -16.51 -4.51
N PHE A 262 -3.14 -15.47 -4.39
CA PHE A 262 -4.12 -15.35 -3.31
C PHE A 262 -5.12 -16.51 -3.33
N LEU A 263 -5.54 -16.95 -4.51
CA LEU A 263 -6.47 -18.07 -4.70
C LEU A 263 -5.92 -19.43 -4.21
N VAL A 264 -4.59 -19.56 -4.17
CA VAL A 264 -3.89 -20.79 -3.74
C VAL A 264 -3.45 -20.72 -2.28
N THR A 265 -3.29 -19.53 -1.71
CA THR A 265 -2.69 -19.35 -0.37
C THR A 265 -3.74 -19.12 0.73
N VAL A 266 -4.93 -18.64 0.38
CA VAL A 266 -5.99 -18.33 1.35
C VAL A 266 -7.05 -19.42 1.33
N ASP A 267 -7.09 -20.20 2.40
CA ASP A 267 -8.22 -21.07 2.70
C ASP A 267 -9.49 -20.20 2.80
N ASN A 268 -10.57 -20.56 2.09
CA ASN A 268 -11.85 -19.84 2.06
C ASN A 268 -11.86 -18.46 1.38
N TRP A 269 -10.95 -18.18 0.42
CA TRP A 269 -11.00 -16.94 -0.38
C TRP A 269 -12.34 -16.73 -1.10
N VAL A 270 -13.02 -17.83 -1.44
CA VAL A 270 -14.32 -17.85 -2.07
C VAL A 270 -15.35 -17.20 -1.15
N ASP A 271 -15.43 -17.61 0.12
CA ASP A 271 -16.40 -17.06 1.06
C ASP A 271 -16.13 -15.58 1.37
N ILE A 272 -14.85 -15.16 1.38
CA ILE A 272 -14.49 -13.73 1.52
C ILE A 272 -14.95 -12.92 0.31
N LEU A 273 -14.78 -13.46 -0.90
CA LEU A 273 -15.23 -12.80 -2.13
C LEU A 273 -16.76 -12.70 -2.15
N LEU A 274 -17.46 -13.76 -1.74
CA LEU A 274 -18.92 -13.80 -1.64
C LEU A 274 -19.43 -12.77 -0.63
N ALA A 275 -18.87 -12.75 0.59
CA ALA A 275 -19.22 -11.75 1.60
C ALA A 275 -18.96 -10.31 1.13
N LYS A 276 -17.91 -10.09 0.33
CA LYS A 276 -17.63 -8.79 -0.28
C LYS A 276 -18.66 -8.43 -1.35
N ILE A 277 -19.08 -9.38 -2.18
CA ILE A 277 -20.12 -9.17 -3.20
C ILE A 277 -21.46 -8.88 -2.54
N GLU A 278 -21.82 -9.64 -1.51
CA GLU A 278 -23.03 -9.43 -0.72
C GLU A 278 -23.03 -8.06 -0.04
N ARG A 279 -21.94 -7.68 0.64
CA ARG A 279 -21.85 -6.37 1.29
C ARG A 279 -21.86 -5.18 0.33
N THR A 280 -21.22 -5.31 -0.83
CA THR A 280 -21.05 -4.18 -1.76
C THR A 280 -22.22 -4.05 -2.73
N LYS A 281 -22.96 -5.14 -2.97
CA LYS A 281 -23.96 -5.21 -4.05
C LYS A 281 -25.27 -5.86 -3.64
N GLY A 282 -25.40 -6.33 -2.40
CA GLY A 282 -26.61 -7.01 -1.91
C GLY A 282 -26.87 -8.39 -2.52
N ILE A 283 -25.95 -8.91 -3.35
CA ILE A 283 -26.14 -10.18 -4.05
C ILE A 283 -25.57 -11.31 -3.21
N LYS A 284 -26.46 -12.10 -2.58
CA LYS A 284 -26.09 -13.35 -1.93
C LYS A 284 -25.90 -14.43 -3.00
N ILE A 285 -24.73 -15.05 -3.02
CA ILE A 285 -24.43 -16.17 -3.92
C ILE A 285 -24.15 -17.37 -3.04
N GLU A 286 -25.02 -18.37 -3.11
CA GLU A 286 -24.81 -19.65 -2.46
C GLU A 286 -24.08 -20.58 -3.44
N LEU A 287 -22.91 -21.08 -3.03
CA LEU A 287 -22.11 -22.03 -3.80
C LEU A 287 -22.20 -23.42 -3.17
N THR A 288 -22.33 -24.43 -4.02
CA THR A 288 -22.29 -25.83 -3.59
C THR A 288 -20.89 -26.24 -3.10
N PRO A 289 -20.75 -27.33 -2.31
CA PRO A 289 -19.45 -27.80 -1.84
C PRO A 289 -18.43 -28.13 -2.96
N ARG A 290 -18.91 -28.55 -4.14
CA ARG A 290 -18.06 -28.81 -5.32
C ARG A 290 -17.57 -27.52 -5.97
N GLU A 291 -18.44 -26.52 -6.10
CA GLU A 291 -18.10 -25.19 -6.63
C GLU A 291 -17.14 -24.43 -5.71
N ARG A 292 -17.28 -24.60 -4.39
CA ARG A 292 -16.33 -24.08 -3.40
C ARG A 292 -14.93 -24.68 -3.52
N ARG A 293 -14.83 -25.95 -3.93
CA ARG A 293 -13.55 -26.67 -4.04
C ARG A 293 -12.79 -26.36 -5.34
N TRP A 294 -13.52 -26.10 -6.43
CA TRP A 294 -12.93 -25.75 -7.74
C TRP A 294 -13.57 -24.49 -8.36
N PRO A 295 -13.49 -23.34 -7.68
CA PRO A 295 -14.13 -22.09 -8.10
C PRO A 295 -13.61 -21.55 -9.45
N LEU A 296 -12.38 -21.88 -9.85
CA LEU A 296 -11.85 -21.50 -11.17
C LEU A 296 -12.39 -22.35 -12.32
N ILE A 297 -13.00 -23.50 -12.02
CA ILE A 297 -13.62 -24.39 -13.00
C ILE A 297 -15.13 -24.14 -13.04
N PHE A 298 -15.78 -24.04 -11.88
CA PHE A 298 -17.24 -23.92 -11.79
C PHE A 298 -17.75 -22.49 -11.50
N GLY A 299 -16.86 -21.51 -11.27
CA GLY A 299 -17.26 -20.14 -10.94
C GLY A 299 -17.61 -19.25 -12.13
N TRP A 300 -17.36 -19.70 -13.37
CA TRP A 300 -17.63 -18.93 -14.58
C TRP A 300 -19.11 -18.52 -14.76
N PRO A 301 -20.11 -19.39 -14.54
CA PRO A 301 -21.52 -19.01 -14.62
C PRO A 301 -21.88 -17.87 -13.66
N TYR A 302 -21.36 -17.91 -12.43
CA TYR A 302 -21.56 -16.86 -11.44
C TYR A 302 -20.87 -15.54 -11.82
N PHE A 303 -19.67 -15.61 -12.40
CA PHE A 303 -18.95 -14.46 -12.92
C PHE A 303 -19.71 -13.77 -14.06
N PHE A 304 -20.22 -14.53 -15.04
CA PHE A 304 -21.03 -13.99 -16.13
C PHE A 304 -22.38 -13.44 -15.65
N ARG A 305 -23.00 -14.05 -14.63
CA ARG A 305 -24.21 -13.52 -13.99
C ARG A 305 -23.97 -12.17 -13.33
N LEU A 306 -22.84 -12.02 -12.64
CA LEU A 306 -22.42 -10.74 -12.02
C LEU A 306 -22.04 -9.67 -13.06
N LEU A 307 -21.45 -10.07 -14.18
CA LEU A 307 -21.20 -9.15 -15.31
C LEU A 307 -22.49 -8.63 -15.93
N ARG A 308 -23.47 -9.52 -16.22
CA ARG A 308 -24.77 -9.12 -16.77
C ARG A 308 -25.59 -8.26 -15.83
N ALA A 309 -25.49 -8.49 -14.52
CA ALA A 309 -26.18 -7.68 -13.51
C ALA A 309 -25.56 -6.28 -13.31
N GLY A 310 -24.63 -5.84 -14.17
CA GLY A 310 -23.94 -4.53 -14.06
C GLY A 310 -23.03 -4.42 -12.83
N ALA A 311 -22.84 -5.51 -12.11
CA ALA A 311 -22.15 -5.56 -10.84
C ALA A 311 -20.64 -5.33 -11.08
N ILE A 312 -20.07 -5.97 -12.10
CA ILE A 312 -18.64 -5.88 -12.44
C ILE A 312 -18.56 -5.08 -13.75
N ARG A 313 -18.14 -3.81 -13.69
CA ARG A 313 -17.81 -3.06 -14.93
C ARG A 313 -16.55 -3.66 -15.52
N SER A 314 -16.62 -4.09 -16.78
CA SER A 314 -15.45 -4.57 -17.51
C SER A 314 -14.41 -3.45 -17.63
N ALA A 315 -13.13 -3.79 -17.60
CA ALA A 315 -12.02 -2.84 -17.73
C ALA A 315 -12.00 -2.24 -19.15
N GLY A 316 -12.87 -1.26 -19.40
CA GLY A 316 -13.05 -0.64 -20.72
C GLY A 316 -14.05 0.52 -20.75
N ASP A 317 -14.97 0.63 -19.80
CA ASP A 317 -15.95 1.73 -19.81
C ASP A 317 -15.32 3.05 -19.32
N LYS A 318 -15.27 4.03 -20.23
CA LYS A 318 -15.08 5.44 -19.87
C LYS A 318 -16.27 5.88 -19.00
N PRO A 319 -16.05 6.78 -18.02
CA PRO A 319 -17.16 7.37 -17.29
C PRO A 319 -18.09 8.12 -18.27
N PRO A 320 -19.41 8.08 -18.07
CA PRO A 320 -20.33 8.92 -18.83
C PRO A 320 -19.97 10.38 -18.61
N VAL A 321 -19.98 11.15 -19.69
CA VAL A 321 -19.90 12.61 -19.66
C VAL A 321 -21.21 13.08 -19.04
N GLU A 322 -21.16 13.72 -17.87
CA GLU A 322 -22.32 14.41 -17.31
C GLU A 322 -22.74 15.52 -18.30
N PRO A 323 -24.02 15.59 -18.69
CA PRO A 323 -24.50 16.71 -19.48
C PRO A 323 -24.42 17.99 -18.64
N HIS A 324 -23.83 19.04 -19.21
CA HIS A 324 -23.95 20.40 -18.70
C HIS A 324 -25.42 20.80 -18.76
N ASP A 325 -26.07 20.95 -17.61
CA ASP A 325 -27.35 21.64 -17.50
C ASP A 325 -27.12 23.15 -17.63
N ASP A 326 -27.12 23.62 -18.87
CA ASP A 326 -27.43 25.01 -19.20
C ASP A 326 -28.95 25.19 -19.07
N ASN A 327 -29.43 25.47 -17.86
CA ASN A 327 -30.76 26.05 -17.67
C ASN A 327 -30.86 26.81 -16.35
N ASN A 328 -30.40 28.06 -16.37
CA ASN A 328 -30.97 29.08 -15.50
C ASN A 328 -31.07 30.39 -16.27
N ARG A 329 -32.08 30.45 -17.16
CA ARG A 329 -32.61 31.68 -17.73
C ARG A 329 -34.06 31.82 -17.27
N ASN A 330 -34.26 32.91 -16.53
CA ASN A 330 -35.43 33.78 -16.46
C ASN A 330 -36.77 33.31 -15.89
N ASP A 331 -37.28 34.27 -15.12
CA ASP A 331 -38.68 34.62 -14.85
C ASP A 331 -39.37 33.90 -13.69
N SER A 332 -40.09 34.55 -12.79
CA SER A 332 -40.31 35.97 -12.43
C SER A 332 -41.36 35.93 -11.30
N ASP A 333 -41.42 37.00 -10.50
CA ASP A 333 -42.60 37.43 -9.73
C ASP A 333 -43.14 36.52 -8.61
N GLN A 334 -42.80 36.89 -7.37
CA GLN A 334 -43.77 37.31 -6.34
C GLN A 334 -43.07 37.91 -5.11
#